data_AF-A0A5P2B9H5-F1
#
_entry.id   AF-A0A5P2B9H5-F1
#
_cell.length_a   1.000
_cell.length_b   1.000
_cell.length_c   1.000
_cell.angle_alpha   90.00
_cell.angle_beta   90.00
_cell.angle_gamma   90.00
#
_symmetry.space_group_name_H-M   'P 1'
#
loop_
_entity.id
_entity.type
_entity.pdbx_description
1 polymer ?
#
loop_
_entity_poly.entity_id
_entity_poly.type
_entity_poly.pdbx_seq_one_letter_code
_entity_poly.pdbx_strand_id
1 'polypeptide(L)'
;MTAGGRPAGQAENEKGGVRTALAGLTTRGRSFLAAGVAAAICAYVLGQSDLLRVGLLLAVLPLVCATVLFRTRYRVAGSRRLSPARVPAGSEARVHLRMDNVSRLPTGLLMLQDRVPYVLGPRPRFVLDRVEAGGRREVSYRVRSDLRGRYPLGPLQLRLTDPFGMCELTRSFSTYDTLTVIPRVEALPPVRLTGEAKGYGDGRNRSLALAGEDDVIPRGYRHGDDLRRVHWRSTARYGELMVRREEQPQRARCTVLLDTRGAGFRGAGPDSAFEWAVSGTASTLVHMLERGFSVRLLTDTGASVPGEGSDGFAGASQESADAAGLMMDTLAVVDHSDGAGLSRAYDVLRGGNEGLLVAFLGDLDEEQAAVVAKMRRRSGSAVAFVLDSAVWAQGPGALPSGAGEARVQMLREAGWAALMVPPGAGFADLWRQADHARAAADPAPTAGTTSGGWA
;
A
#
# COMPACT_ATOMS: atom_id res chain seq x y z
N MET A 1 -15.42 -22.04 -61.31
CA MET A 1 -15.04 -23.24 -60.52
C MET A 1 -13.84 -22.88 -59.67
N THR A 2 -14.06 -22.43 -58.44
CA THR A 2 -13.02 -21.98 -57.51
C THR A 2 -12.86 -23.03 -56.40
N ALA A 3 -11.68 -23.64 -56.35
CA ALA A 3 -11.29 -24.63 -55.36
C ALA A 3 -11.09 -23.98 -53.98
N GLY A 4 -11.80 -24.50 -52.97
CA GLY A 4 -11.65 -24.10 -51.57
C GLY A 4 -10.52 -24.89 -50.90
N GLY A 5 -9.37 -24.26 -50.70
CA GLY A 5 -8.28 -24.78 -49.88
C GLY A 5 -8.59 -24.62 -48.39
N ARG A 6 -8.55 -25.73 -47.64
CA ARG A 6 -8.57 -25.72 -46.16
C ARG A 6 -7.28 -25.07 -45.61
N PRO A 7 -7.34 -24.19 -44.59
CA PRO A 7 -6.14 -23.57 -44.04
C PRO A 7 -5.35 -24.54 -43.15
N ALA A 8 -4.03 -24.59 -43.39
CA ALA A 8 -3.06 -25.48 -42.73
C ALA A 8 -2.87 -25.24 -41.21
N GLY A 9 -3.41 -24.15 -40.64
CA GLY A 9 -3.28 -23.82 -39.22
C GLY A 9 -4.12 -24.63 -38.23
N GLN A 10 -5.08 -25.45 -38.72
CA GLN A 10 -5.88 -26.33 -37.86
C GLN A 10 -5.14 -27.64 -37.49
N ALA A 11 -4.29 -28.16 -38.39
CA ALA A 11 -3.64 -29.46 -38.23
C ALA A 11 -2.45 -29.45 -37.23
N GLU A 12 -1.72 -28.34 -37.12
CA GLU A 12 -0.65 -28.19 -36.11
C GLU A 12 -1.21 -28.05 -34.68
N ASN A 13 -2.35 -27.36 -34.54
CA ASN A 13 -3.03 -27.20 -33.26
C ASN A 13 -3.71 -28.52 -32.80
N GLU A 14 -4.15 -29.37 -33.74
CA GLU A 14 -4.67 -30.72 -33.47
C GLU A 14 -3.58 -31.69 -32.97
N LYS A 15 -2.39 -31.69 -33.58
CA LYS A 15 -1.27 -32.54 -33.13
C LYS A 15 -0.75 -32.15 -31.74
N GLY A 16 -0.75 -30.85 -31.42
CA GLY A 16 -0.53 -30.37 -30.04
C GLY A 16 -1.64 -30.81 -29.09
N GLY A 17 -2.90 -30.71 -29.54
CA GLY A 17 -4.08 -31.06 -28.75
C GLY A 17 -4.16 -32.52 -28.31
N VAL A 18 -3.85 -33.48 -29.19
CA VAL A 18 -3.87 -34.92 -28.85
C VAL A 18 -2.77 -35.28 -27.85
N ARG A 19 -1.56 -34.72 -28.00
CA ARG A 19 -0.47 -34.92 -27.03
C ARG A 19 -0.78 -34.32 -25.66
N THR A 20 -1.39 -33.14 -25.61
CA THR A 20 -1.85 -32.53 -24.36
C THR A 20 -3.03 -33.30 -23.74
N ALA A 21 -3.93 -33.84 -24.55
CA ALA A 21 -5.06 -34.67 -24.08
C ALA A 21 -4.58 -36.00 -23.47
N LEU A 22 -3.58 -36.65 -24.09
CA LEU A 22 -2.96 -37.87 -23.54
C LEU A 22 -2.11 -37.58 -22.30
N ALA A 23 -1.51 -36.39 -22.19
CA ALA A 23 -0.80 -35.96 -20.99
C ALA A 23 -1.73 -35.82 -19.77
N GLY A 24 -3.02 -35.54 -20.00
CA GLY A 24 -4.05 -35.45 -18.96
C GLY A 24 -4.62 -36.80 -18.49
N LEU A 25 -4.23 -37.93 -19.08
CA LEU A 25 -4.69 -39.25 -18.59
C LEU A 25 -4.11 -39.53 -17.20
N THR A 26 -4.99 -39.81 -16.24
CA THR A 26 -4.62 -40.25 -14.90
C THR A 26 -4.08 -41.68 -14.92
N THR A 27 -3.55 -42.16 -13.79
CA THR A 27 -3.13 -43.57 -13.66
C THR A 27 -4.26 -44.53 -14.05
N ARG A 28 -5.51 -44.23 -13.65
CA ARG A 28 -6.68 -45.05 -14.03
C ARG A 28 -6.92 -45.04 -15.54
N GLY A 29 -6.90 -43.87 -16.17
CA GLY A 29 -7.08 -43.76 -17.63
C GLY A 29 -6.00 -44.51 -18.41
N ARG A 30 -4.75 -44.44 -17.96
CA ARG A 30 -3.63 -45.19 -18.55
C ARG A 30 -3.79 -46.69 -18.39
N SER A 31 -4.20 -47.17 -17.21
CA SER A 31 -4.45 -48.59 -16.97
C SER A 31 -5.60 -49.14 -17.82
N PHE A 32 -6.70 -48.40 -17.95
CA PHE A 32 -7.83 -48.80 -18.80
C PHE A 32 -7.44 -48.84 -20.28
N LEU A 33 -6.68 -47.84 -20.75
CA LEU A 33 -6.18 -47.82 -22.13
C LEU A 33 -5.21 -49.00 -22.38
N ALA A 34 -4.27 -49.25 -21.46
CA ALA A 34 -3.32 -50.37 -21.57
C ALA A 34 -4.03 -51.73 -21.54
N ALA A 35 -5.00 -51.92 -20.64
CA ALA A 35 -5.80 -53.14 -20.57
C ALA A 35 -6.64 -53.36 -21.83
N GLY A 36 -7.24 -52.29 -22.38
CA GLY A 36 -7.99 -52.34 -23.64
C GLY A 36 -7.12 -52.74 -24.82
N VAL A 37 -5.91 -52.17 -24.93
CA VAL A 37 -4.92 -52.53 -25.97
C VAL A 37 -4.46 -53.97 -25.81
N ALA A 38 -4.11 -54.40 -24.60
CA ALA A 38 -3.70 -55.78 -24.33
C ALA A 38 -4.82 -56.78 -24.67
N ALA A 39 -6.05 -56.51 -24.27
CA ALA A 39 -7.22 -57.33 -24.59
C ALA A 39 -7.47 -57.41 -26.10
N ALA A 40 -7.30 -56.31 -26.84
CA ALA A 40 -7.43 -56.29 -28.30
C ALA A 40 -6.34 -57.14 -28.99
N ILE A 41 -5.09 -57.09 -28.50
CA ILE A 41 -3.99 -57.93 -29.01
C ILE A 41 -4.28 -59.41 -28.74
N CYS A 42 -4.69 -59.76 -27.52
CA CYS A 42 -5.08 -61.12 -27.18
C CYS A 42 -6.23 -61.61 -28.06
N ALA A 43 -7.27 -60.78 -28.26
CA ALA A 43 -8.41 -61.11 -29.11
C ALA A 43 -8.00 -61.42 -30.56
N TYR A 44 -7.05 -60.66 -31.10
CA TYR A 44 -6.52 -60.89 -32.44
C TYR A 44 -5.76 -62.22 -32.53
N VAL A 45 -4.93 -62.54 -31.53
CA VAL A 45 -4.16 -63.80 -31.49
C VAL A 45 -5.07 -65.02 -31.28
N LEU A 46 -6.08 -64.90 -30.43
CA LEU A 46 -7.02 -65.97 -30.09
C LEU A 46 -8.19 -66.12 -31.07
N GLY A 47 -8.35 -65.18 -32.02
CA GLY A 47 -9.47 -65.15 -32.98
C GLY A 47 -10.84 -64.91 -32.34
N GLN A 48 -10.88 -64.38 -31.11
CA GLN A 48 -12.10 -64.29 -30.30
C GLN A 48 -12.72 -62.89 -30.42
N SER A 49 -13.82 -62.78 -31.17
CA SER A 49 -14.47 -61.50 -31.50
C SER A 49 -15.09 -60.80 -30.28
N ASP A 50 -15.53 -61.54 -29.27
CA ASP A 50 -16.10 -60.96 -28.04
C ASP A 50 -15.04 -60.26 -27.19
N LEU A 51 -13.82 -60.81 -27.13
CA LEU A 51 -12.71 -60.19 -26.40
C LEU A 51 -12.28 -58.88 -27.08
N LEU A 52 -12.37 -58.80 -28.41
CA LEU A 52 -12.09 -57.58 -29.17
C LEU A 52 -13.08 -56.46 -28.82
N ARG A 53 -14.38 -56.78 -28.68
CA ARG A 53 -15.41 -55.80 -28.31
C ARG A 53 -15.16 -55.20 -26.93
N VAL A 54 -14.78 -56.03 -25.96
CA VAL A 54 -14.43 -55.59 -24.59
C VAL A 54 -13.17 -54.74 -24.60
N GLY A 55 -12.12 -55.19 -25.30
CA GLY A 55 -10.86 -54.43 -25.43
C GLY A 55 -11.07 -53.06 -26.08
N LEU A 56 -11.88 -52.99 -27.13
CA LEU A 56 -12.24 -51.75 -27.80
C LEU A 56 -13.01 -50.82 -26.87
N LEU A 57 -14.01 -51.32 -26.12
CA LEU A 57 -14.79 -50.51 -25.18
C LEU A 57 -13.91 -49.92 -24.07
N LEU A 58 -12.98 -50.70 -23.52
CA LEU A 58 -12.01 -50.26 -22.52
C LEU A 58 -11.06 -49.20 -23.06
N ALA A 59 -10.64 -49.29 -24.33
CA ALA A 59 -9.76 -48.32 -24.95
C ALA A 59 -10.50 -47.02 -25.39
N VAL A 60 -11.75 -47.13 -25.85
CA VAL A 60 -12.54 -45.99 -26.32
C VAL A 60 -12.98 -45.09 -25.16
N LEU A 61 -13.35 -45.65 -24.01
CA LEU A 61 -13.83 -44.89 -22.86
C LEU A 61 -12.88 -43.76 -22.41
N PRO A 62 -11.57 -43.99 -22.14
CA PRO A 62 -10.64 -42.92 -21.77
C PRO A 62 -10.42 -41.90 -22.89
N LEU A 63 -10.46 -42.34 -24.16
CA LEU A 63 -10.35 -41.42 -25.31
C LEU A 63 -11.56 -40.48 -25.41
N VAL A 64 -12.78 -41.00 -25.19
CA VAL A 64 -14.01 -40.20 -25.13
C VAL A 64 -13.94 -39.21 -23.97
N CYS A 65 -13.53 -39.65 -22.77
CA CYS A 65 -13.37 -38.79 -21.61
C CYS A 65 -12.35 -37.66 -21.87
N ALA A 66 -11.19 -37.99 -22.43
CA ALA A 66 -10.17 -37.01 -22.80
C ALA A 66 -10.69 -36.00 -23.85
N THR A 67 -11.46 -36.46 -24.84
CA THR A 67 -12.02 -35.60 -25.89
C THR A 67 -13.08 -34.64 -25.35
N VAL A 68 -13.97 -35.12 -24.47
CA VAL A 68 -15.02 -34.30 -23.83
C VAL A 68 -14.40 -33.24 -22.92
N LEU A 69 -13.44 -33.64 -22.06
CA LEU A 69 -12.70 -32.72 -21.18
C LEU A 69 -11.90 -31.69 -22.02
N PHE A 70 -11.28 -32.20 -23.09
CA PHE A 70 -10.70 -31.52 -24.24
C PHE A 70 -11.47 -30.27 -24.65
N ARG A 71 -12.71 -30.52 -25.10
CA ARG A 71 -13.59 -29.51 -25.67
C ARG A 71 -14.18 -28.58 -24.62
N THR A 72 -14.41 -29.08 -23.41
CA THR A 72 -15.01 -28.30 -22.31
C THR A 72 -14.07 -27.20 -21.82
N ARG A 73 -12.76 -27.44 -21.84
CA ARG A 73 -11.75 -26.51 -21.31
C ARG A 73 -11.79 -25.10 -21.89
N TYR A 74 -12.11 -24.97 -23.18
CA TYR A 74 -12.08 -23.69 -23.90
C TYR A 74 -13.29 -22.83 -23.61
N ARG A 75 -14.27 -23.36 -22.86
CA ARG A 75 -15.57 -22.75 -22.66
C ARG A 75 -15.87 -22.44 -21.20
N VAL A 76 -14.83 -22.33 -20.39
CA VAL A 76 -14.94 -21.94 -18.97
C VAL A 76 -14.10 -20.68 -18.76
N ALA A 77 -14.68 -19.63 -18.19
CA ALA A 77 -14.01 -18.38 -17.88
C ALA A 77 -13.98 -18.18 -16.36
N GLY A 78 -12.79 -17.90 -15.82
CA GLY A 78 -12.59 -17.58 -14.41
C GLY A 78 -12.19 -16.13 -14.26
N SER A 79 -12.76 -15.44 -13.27
CA SER A 79 -12.33 -14.11 -12.84
C SER A 79 -12.19 -14.07 -11.33
N ARG A 80 -11.27 -13.23 -10.87
CA ARG A 80 -11.10 -12.90 -9.46
C ARG A 80 -11.40 -11.41 -9.27
N ARG A 81 -12.02 -11.09 -8.14
CA ARG A 81 -12.21 -9.72 -7.68
C ARG A 81 -11.84 -9.63 -6.21
N LEU A 82 -10.97 -8.68 -5.90
CA LEU A 82 -10.56 -8.37 -4.54
C LEU A 82 -11.33 -7.14 -4.04
N SER A 83 -11.94 -7.24 -2.86
CA SER A 83 -12.71 -6.13 -2.26
C SER A 83 -12.50 -6.07 -0.75
N PRO A 84 -11.96 -4.96 -0.20
CA PRO A 84 -11.22 -3.90 -0.90
C PRO A 84 -9.80 -4.36 -1.32
N ALA A 85 -9.19 -3.67 -2.30
CA ALA A 85 -7.82 -3.97 -2.75
C ALA A 85 -6.71 -3.41 -1.84
N ARG A 86 -7.09 -2.46 -0.97
CA ARG A 86 -6.22 -1.84 0.03
C ARG A 86 -6.86 -2.00 1.41
N VAL A 87 -6.12 -2.54 2.38
CA VAL A 87 -6.59 -2.74 3.77
C VAL A 87 -5.50 -2.37 4.76
N PRO A 88 -5.84 -1.84 5.95
CA PRO A 88 -4.90 -1.71 7.05
C PRO A 88 -4.42 -3.08 7.54
N ALA A 89 -3.19 -3.16 8.04
CA ALA A 89 -2.66 -4.36 8.68
C ALA A 89 -3.59 -4.86 9.80
N GLY A 90 -3.84 -6.16 9.84
CA GLY A 90 -4.80 -6.80 10.74
C GLY A 90 -6.26 -6.77 10.28
N SER A 91 -6.59 -6.08 9.19
CA SER A 91 -7.94 -6.07 8.62
C SER A 91 -8.14 -7.18 7.58
N GLU A 92 -9.37 -7.65 7.44
CA GLU A 92 -9.73 -8.68 6.45
C GLU A 92 -10.12 -8.07 5.10
N ALA A 93 -9.68 -8.69 4.00
CA ALA A 93 -10.21 -8.45 2.66
C ALA A 93 -10.92 -9.70 2.14
N ARG A 94 -11.94 -9.52 1.28
CA ARG A 94 -12.66 -10.64 0.66
C ARG A 94 -12.25 -10.81 -0.79
N VAL A 95 -11.89 -12.03 -1.14
CA VAL A 95 -11.62 -12.43 -2.52
C VAL A 95 -12.84 -13.18 -3.04
N HIS A 96 -13.39 -12.68 -4.14
CA HIS A 96 -14.49 -13.27 -4.88
C HIS A 96 -13.94 -13.97 -6.11
N LEU A 97 -14.16 -15.27 -6.21
CA LEU A 97 -13.82 -16.07 -7.37
C LEU A 97 -15.11 -16.39 -8.12
N ARG A 98 -15.18 -15.97 -9.38
CA ARG A 98 -16.31 -16.21 -10.24
C ARG A 98 -15.92 -17.13 -11.38
N MET A 99 -16.74 -18.15 -11.60
CA MET A 99 -16.61 -19.11 -12.68
C MET A 99 -17.85 -19.07 -13.56
N ASP A 100 -17.65 -18.79 -14.85
CA ASP A 100 -18.70 -18.73 -15.86
C ASP A 100 -18.54 -19.88 -16.86
N ASN A 101 -19.59 -20.68 -17.04
CA ASN A 101 -19.66 -21.71 -18.08
C ASN A 101 -20.21 -21.08 -19.36
N VAL A 102 -19.34 -20.72 -20.31
CA VAL A 102 -19.75 -20.15 -21.61
C VAL A 102 -20.12 -21.23 -22.63
N SER A 103 -20.31 -22.47 -22.19
CA SER A 103 -20.70 -23.58 -23.05
C SER A 103 -22.21 -23.87 -23.02
N ARG A 104 -22.67 -24.62 -24.02
CA ARG A 104 -24.05 -25.13 -24.10
C ARG A 104 -24.23 -26.46 -23.35
N LEU A 105 -23.19 -26.97 -22.70
CA LEU A 105 -23.19 -28.23 -21.96
C LEU A 105 -22.89 -27.98 -20.48
N PRO A 106 -23.41 -28.80 -19.57
CA PRO A 106 -22.99 -28.74 -18.18
C PRO A 106 -21.52 -29.13 -18.01
N THR A 107 -20.79 -28.49 -17.09
CA THR A 107 -19.44 -28.91 -16.71
C THR A 107 -19.45 -30.11 -15.75
N GLY A 108 -18.36 -30.88 -15.74
CA GLY A 108 -18.11 -31.88 -14.70
C GLY A 108 -17.77 -31.24 -13.35
N LEU A 109 -17.21 -32.04 -12.43
CA LEU A 109 -16.69 -31.55 -11.17
C LEU A 109 -15.50 -30.61 -11.42
N LEU A 110 -15.55 -29.42 -10.83
CA LEU A 110 -14.52 -28.40 -10.98
C LEU A 110 -13.84 -28.19 -9.65
N MET A 111 -12.51 -28.24 -9.64
CA MET A 111 -11.73 -27.85 -8.48
C MET A 111 -11.04 -26.52 -8.76
N LEU A 112 -11.44 -25.50 -8.02
CA LEU A 112 -10.84 -24.17 -8.06
C LEU A 112 -9.79 -24.05 -6.98
N GLN A 113 -8.59 -23.63 -7.34
CA GLN A 113 -7.49 -23.40 -6.43
C GLN A 113 -6.89 -22.03 -6.73
N ASP A 114 -6.84 -21.17 -5.73
CA ASP A 114 -6.12 -19.90 -5.84
C ASP A 114 -4.77 -20.00 -5.12
N ARG A 115 -3.77 -19.30 -5.64
CA ARG A 115 -2.44 -19.25 -5.02
C ARG A 115 -2.32 -17.94 -4.25
N VAL A 116 -2.24 -18.06 -2.94
CA VAL A 116 -2.04 -16.92 -2.03
C VAL A 116 -0.69 -17.07 -1.30
N PRO A 117 0.04 -15.98 -1.04
CA PRO A 117 1.19 -15.98 -0.15
C PRO A 117 0.81 -16.53 1.22
N TYR A 118 1.72 -17.28 1.85
CA TYR A 118 1.45 -17.96 3.12
C TYR A 118 1.08 -16.99 4.26
N VAL A 119 1.62 -15.78 4.21
CA VAL A 119 1.31 -14.70 5.17
C VAL A 119 -0.19 -14.35 5.19
N LEU A 120 -0.91 -14.57 4.09
CA LEU A 120 -2.35 -14.33 3.99
C LEU A 120 -3.23 -15.53 4.37
N GLY A 121 -2.62 -16.68 4.67
CA GLY A 121 -3.31 -17.91 5.03
C GLY A 121 -3.04 -19.09 4.09
N PRO A 122 -3.76 -20.22 4.29
CA PRO A 122 -3.59 -21.42 3.49
C PRO A 122 -4.09 -21.22 2.05
N ARG A 123 -3.59 -22.05 1.13
CA ARG A 123 -4.04 -22.03 -0.28
C ARG A 123 -5.50 -22.47 -0.37
N PRO A 124 -6.45 -21.58 -0.73
CA PRO A 124 -7.86 -21.91 -0.74
C PRO A 124 -8.18 -22.86 -1.90
N ARG A 125 -8.97 -23.89 -1.60
CA ARG A 125 -9.40 -24.92 -2.55
C ARG A 125 -10.91 -25.09 -2.42
N PHE A 126 -11.61 -25.00 -3.54
CA PHE A 126 -13.05 -25.16 -3.60
C PHE A 126 -13.40 -26.23 -4.61
N VAL A 127 -14.23 -27.17 -4.21
CA VAL A 127 -14.87 -28.10 -5.14
C VAL A 127 -16.22 -27.49 -5.49
N LEU A 128 -16.42 -27.21 -6.78
CA LEU A 128 -17.68 -26.77 -7.32
C LEU A 128 -18.34 -27.96 -8.00
N ASP A 129 -19.61 -28.15 -7.67
CA ASP A 129 -20.47 -29.07 -8.40
C ASP A 129 -20.68 -28.59 -9.83
N ARG A 130 -21.34 -29.45 -10.62
CA ARG A 130 -21.73 -29.20 -12.01
C ARG A 130 -22.27 -27.77 -12.19
N VAL A 131 -21.68 -27.02 -13.11
CA VAL A 131 -22.20 -25.72 -13.54
C VAL A 131 -23.08 -25.93 -14.77
N GLU A 132 -24.29 -25.42 -14.74
CA GLU A 132 -25.25 -25.51 -15.84
C GLU A 132 -24.71 -24.84 -17.10
N ALA A 133 -25.27 -25.17 -18.27
CA ALA A 133 -24.96 -24.50 -19.52
C ALA A 133 -25.28 -22.99 -19.41
N GLY A 134 -24.32 -22.11 -19.69
CA GLY A 134 -24.47 -20.67 -19.46
C GLY A 134 -24.50 -20.26 -17.98
N GLY A 135 -24.36 -21.21 -17.05
CA GLY A 135 -24.44 -21.00 -15.61
C GLY A 135 -23.20 -20.33 -15.04
N ARG A 136 -23.36 -19.78 -13.84
CA ARG A 136 -22.30 -19.12 -13.08
C ARG A 136 -22.22 -19.65 -11.66
N ARG A 137 -21.02 -19.80 -11.12
CA ARG A 137 -20.78 -20.11 -9.70
C ARG A 137 -19.80 -19.11 -9.12
N GLU A 138 -20.06 -18.69 -7.90
CA GLU A 138 -19.22 -17.76 -7.16
C GLU A 138 -18.87 -18.38 -5.82
N VAL A 139 -17.60 -18.29 -5.45
CA VAL A 139 -17.11 -18.65 -4.12
C VAL A 139 -16.25 -17.51 -3.60
N SER A 140 -16.26 -17.32 -2.29
CA SER A 140 -15.48 -16.26 -1.66
C SER A 140 -14.68 -16.79 -0.49
N TYR A 141 -13.50 -16.21 -0.29
CA TYR A 141 -12.66 -16.48 0.86
C TYR A 141 -12.10 -15.18 1.42
N ARG A 142 -11.63 -15.26 2.66
CA ARG A 142 -11.07 -14.11 3.38
C ARG A 142 -9.57 -14.23 3.45
N VAL A 143 -8.90 -13.09 3.36
CA VAL A 143 -7.45 -12.96 3.52
C VAL A 143 -7.17 -11.86 4.54
N ARG A 144 -6.14 -12.05 5.35
CA ARG A 144 -5.68 -11.09 6.36
C ARG A 144 -4.17 -11.22 6.51
N SER A 145 -3.47 -10.10 6.67
CA SER A 145 -2.07 -10.05 7.07
C SER A 145 -1.94 -9.07 8.23
N ASP A 146 -1.15 -9.42 9.25
CA ASP A 146 -0.74 -8.49 10.29
C ASP A 146 0.52 -7.70 9.89
N LEU A 147 1.22 -8.14 8.83
CA LEU A 147 2.36 -7.42 8.24
C LEU A 147 1.92 -6.59 7.04
N ARG A 148 2.48 -5.39 6.93
CA ARG A 148 2.33 -4.53 5.75
C ARG A 148 3.05 -5.11 4.54
N GLY A 149 2.57 -4.79 3.34
CA GLY A 149 3.17 -5.29 2.11
C GLY A 149 2.23 -5.31 0.92
N ARG A 150 2.80 -5.64 -0.24
CA ARG A 150 2.05 -5.92 -1.47
C ARG A 150 2.06 -7.41 -1.74
N TYR A 151 0.90 -8.02 -1.67
CA TYR A 151 0.73 -9.47 -1.80
C TYR A 151 0.02 -9.81 -3.12
N PRO A 152 0.74 -10.37 -4.11
CA PRO A 152 0.10 -10.83 -5.34
C PRO A 152 -0.69 -12.11 -5.07
N LEU A 153 -1.97 -12.08 -5.42
CA LEU A 153 -2.88 -13.22 -5.44
C LEU A 153 -2.87 -13.81 -6.86
N GLY A 154 -2.78 -15.12 -6.95
CA GLY A 154 -2.79 -15.86 -8.21
C GLY A 154 -1.52 -16.66 -8.47
N PRO A 155 -1.49 -17.42 -9.58
CA PRO A 155 -2.55 -17.53 -10.58
C PRO A 155 -3.73 -18.39 -10.09
N LEU A 156 -4.93 -18.10 -10.61
CA LEU A 156 -6.12 -18.93 -10.37
C LEU A 156 -6.00 -20.21 -11.20
N GLN A 157 -6.09 -21.37 -10.55
CA GLN A 157 -6.00 -22.68 -11.18
C GLN A 157 -7.36 -23.37 -11.13
N LEU A 158 -7.81 -23.83 -12.29
CA LEU A 158 -9.01 -24.63 -12.45
C LEU A 158 -8.60 -26.03 -12.89
N ARG A 159 -8.89 -27.02 -12.07
CA ARG A 159 -8.72 -28.44 -12.38
C ARG A 159 -10.08 -29.03 -12.72
N LEU A 160 -10.20 -29.60 -13.91
CA LEU A 160 -11.37 -30.31 -14.39
C LEU A 160 -11.08 -31.81 -14.34
N THR A 161 -12.02 -32.58 -13.84
CA THR A 161 -11.92 -34.05 -13.78
C THR A 161 -13.17 -34.67 -14.39
N ASP A 162 -13.01 -35.72 -15.17
CA ASP A 162 -14.15 -36.46 -15.70
C ASP A 162 -14.83 -37.31 -14.60
N PRO A 163 -16.09 -37.74 -14.79
CA PRO A 163 -16.82 -38.53 -13.78
C PRO A 163 -16.18 -39.86 -13.40
N PHE A 164 -15.37 -40.47 -14.27
CA PHE A 164 -14.68 -41.73 -14.01
C PHE A 164 -13.25 -41.52 -13.46
N GLY A 165 -12.78 -40.28 -13.38
CA GLY A 165 -11.43 -39.92 -12.90
C GLY A 165 -10.31 -40.49 -13.79
N MET A 166 -10.60 -40.75 -15.06
CA MET A 166 -9.64 -41.27 -16.05
C MET A 166 -8.77 -40.17 -16.67
N CYS A 167 -9.28 -38.93 -16.70
CA CYS A 167 -8.69 -37.77 -17.34
C CYS A 167 -8.81 -36.55 -16.42
N GLU A 168 -7.70 -35.85 -16.26
CA GLU A 168 -7.61 -34.61 -15.54
C GLU A 168 -6.98 -33.53 -16.42
N LEU A 169 -7.55 -32.34 -16.36
CA LEU A 169 -7.03 -31.19 -17.06
C LEU A 169 -6.93 -30.00 -16.14
N THR A 170 -5.74 -29.42 -16.04
CA THR A 170 -5.51 -28.19 -15.30
C THR A 170 -5.40 -27.01 -16.27
N ARG A 171 -6.16 -25.95 -15.99
CA ARG A 171 -6.09 -24.66 -16.67
C ARG A 171 -5.70 -23.58 -15.66
N SER A 172 -4.65 -22.84 -15.94
CA SER A 172 -4.27 -21.65 -15.18
C SER A 172 -4.79 -20.39 -15.87
N PHE A 173 -5.28 -19.44 -15.07
CA PHE A 173 -5.54 -18.07 -15.48
C PHE A 173 -4.37 -17.21 -14.99
N SER A 174 -3.65 -16.57 -15.91
CA SER A 174 -2.43 -15.80 -15.63
C SER A 174 -2.68 -14.44 -14.99
N THR A 175 -3.92 -14.10 -14.66
CA THR A 175 -4.28 -12.83 -14.03
C THR A 175 -3.87 -12.83 -12.56
N TYR A 176 -3.16 -11.76 -12.15
CA TYR A 176 -2.78 -11.50 -10.78
C TYR A 176 -3.49 -10.24 -10.28
N ASP A 177 -3.94 -10.28 -9.04
CA ASP A 177 -4.53 -9.14 -8.34
C ASP A 177 -3.66 -8.90 -7.12
N THR A 178 -3.41 -7.65 -6.76
CA THR A 178 -2.52 -7.32 -5.65
C THR A 178 -3.33 -6.78 -4.49
N LEU A 179 -3.20 -7.43 -3.32
CA LEU A 179 -3.65 -6.89 -2.06
C LEU A 179 -2.55 -6.01 -1.47
N THR A 180 -2.83 -4.71 -1.29
CA THR A 180 -1.92 -3.80 -0.60
C THR A 180 -2.36 -3.68 0.86
N VAL A 181 -1.51 -4.16 1.77
CA VAL A 181 -1.71 -4.02 3.20
C VAL A 181 -0.92 -2.80 3.66
N ILE A 182 -1.64 -1.74 4.00
CA ILE A 182 -1.08 -0.47 4.47
C ILE A 182 -0.88 -0.50 5.99
N PRO A 183 0.00 0.34 6.56
CA PRO A 183 0.12 0.45 8.01
C PRO A 183 -1.21 0.80 8.69
N ARG A 184 -1.32 0.46 9.97
CA ARG A 184 -2.45 0.89 10.80
C ARG A 184 -2.41 2.41 10.96
N VAL A 185 -3.57 3.03 10.96
CA VAL A 185 -3.74 4.46 11.20
C VAL A 185 -4.63 4.64 12.41
N GLU A 186 -4.10 5.32 13.42
CA GLU A 186 -4.82 5.68 14.64
C GLU A 186 -5.31 7.12 14.52
N ALA A 187 -6.57 7.38 14.91
CA ALA A 187 -7.12 8.72 14.92
C ALA A 187 -6.50 9.53 16.07
N LEU A 188 -5.80 10.61 15.73
CA LEU A 188 -5.09 11.43 16.72
C LEU A 188 -5.99 12.53 17.28
N PRO A 189 -5.91 12.81 18.59
CA PRO A 189 -6.68 13.88 19.21
C PRO A 189 -6.19 15.24 18.69
N PRO A 190 -7.09 16.24 18.65
CA PRO A 190 -6.72 17.53 18.13
C PRO A 190 -5.83 18.30 19.10
N VAL A 191 -4.52 18.37 18.83
CA VAL A 191 -3.55 19.12 19.67
C VAL A 191 -2.93 20.30 18.90
N ARG A 192 -2.37 21.30 19.60
CA ARG A 192 -1.84 22.52 18.97
C ARG A 192 -0.32 22.44 18.83
N LEU A 193 0.17 21.52 17.98
CA LEU A 193 1.63 21.36 17.77
C LEU A 193 2.30 22.55 17.08
N THR A 194 1.53 23.43 16.46
CA THR A 194 2.03 24.70 15.95
C THR A 194 1.97 25.74 17.07
N GLY A 195 3.12 26.29 17.46
CA GLY A 195 3.14 27.55 18.19
C GLY A 195 2.31 28.59 17.46
N GLU A 196 1.83 29.60 18.18
CA GLU A 196 1.11 30.75 17.61
C GLU A 196 2.04 31.63 16.74
N ALA A 197 2.70 31.04 15.75
CA ALA A 197 3.21 31.79 14.62
C ALA A 197 1.98 32.38 13.93
N LYS A 198 1.88 33.71 13.99
CA LYS A 198 0.83 34.51 13.35
C LYS A 198 0.66 34.08 11.90
N GLY A 199 -0.39 33.30 11.66
CA GLY A 199 -0.77 32.83 10.34
C GLY A 199 -0.71 31.31 10.29
N TYR A 200 -1.81 30.72 9.81
CA TYR A 200 -1.86 29.35 9.33
C TYR A 200 -2.15 28.22 10.32
N GLY A 201 -3.38 27.73 10.24
CA GLY A 201 -3.91 26.57 10.97
C GLY A 201 -5.45 26.57 11.00
N ASP A 202 -6.07 27.74 10.85
CA ASP A 202 -7.52 27.91 10.70
C ASP A 202 -7.86 28.58 9.36
N GLY A 203 -7.47 27.92 8.28
CA GLY A 203 -7.65 28.40 6.91
C GLY A 203 -9.12 28.49 6.44
N ARG A 204 -10.09 28.06 7.28
CA ARG A 204 -11.52 28.14 6.96
C ARG A 204 -12.23 29.30 7.65
N ASN A 205 -11.80 29.72 8.85
CA ASN A 205 -12.53 30.78 9.55
C ASN A 205 -11.94 32.20 9.37
N ARG A 206 -10.66 32.35 8.99
CA ARG A 206 -10.07 33.70 8.79
C ARG A 206 -10.23 34.28 7.40
N SER A 207 -10.51 33.47 6.37
CA SER A 207 -10.77 33.98 5.01
C SER A 207 -12.04 34.82 4.92
N LEU A 208 -12.99 34.63 5.85
CA LEU A 208 -14.20 35.44 5.96
C LEU A 208 -14.03 36.69 6.84
N ALA A 209 -13.06 36.68 7.78
CA ALA A 209 -12.86 37.79 8.72
C ALA A 209 -11.89 38.89 8.21
N LEU A 210 -11.06 38.58 7.20
CA LEU A 210 -10.10 39.53 6.59
C LEU A 210 -10.52 40.02 5.20
N ALA A 211 -11.79 39.87 4.83
CA ALA A 211 -12.34 40.47 3.62
C ALA A 211 -12.35 42.03 3.63
N GLY A 212 -11.73 42.66 4.64
CA GLY A 212 -11.73 44.11 4.86
C GLY A 212 -10.38 44.84 4.85
N GLU A 213 -9.21 44.19 4.86
CA GLU A 213 -7.93 44.93 5.00
C GLU A 213 -6.82 44.42 4.06
N ASP A 214 -6.85 44.92 2.83
CA ASP A 214 -5.84 45.78 2.19
C ASP A 214 -4.32 45.56 2.36
N ASP A 215 -3.82 44.39 2.78
CA ASP A 215 -2.36 44.13 2.84
C ASP A 215 -1.84 43.37 1.61
N VAL A 216 -2.22 43.82 0.41
CA VAL A 216 -1.65 43.29 -0.84
C VAL A 216 -0.55 44.22 -1.33
N ILE A 217 0.70 43.77 -1.32
CA ILE A 217 1.83 44.49 -1.93
C ILE A 217 1.53 44.71 -3.42
N PRO A 218 1.22 45.94 -3.86
CA PRO A 218 0.82 46.19 -5.24
C PRO A 218 2.07 46.14 -6.13
N ARG A 219 2.00 45.43 -7.25
CA ARG A 219 3.07 45.43 -8.27
C ARG A 219 2.63 46.13 -9.53
N GLY A 220 3.58 46.71 -10.26
CA GLY A 220 3.33 47.26 -11.60
C GLY A 220 2.76 46.19 -12.54
N TYR A 221 1.77 46.57 -13.31
CA TYR A 221 1.18 45.79 -14.39
C TYR A 221 2.24 45.41 -15.42
N ARG A 222 2.28 44.13 -15.81
CA ARG A 222 3.08 43.66 -16.94
C ARG A 222 2.15 43.22 -18.05
N HIS A 223 2.59 43.43 -19.28
CA HIS A 223 1.83 43.02 -20.46
C HIS A 223 1.61 41.50 -20.42
N GLY A 224 0.35 41.08 -20.34
CA GLY A 224 -0.06 39.68 -20.12
C GLY A 224 -0.79 39.43 -18.79
N ASP A 225 -0.80 40.40 -17.87
CA ASP A 225 -1.62 40.35 -16.66
C ASP A 225 -3.10 40.59 -17.00
N ASP A 226 -4.01 39.86 -16.34
CA ASP A 226 -5.46 40.03 -16.52
C ASP A 226 -5.91 41.40 -15.96
N LEU A 227 -6.53 42.23 -16.81
CA LEU A 227 -7.06 43.56 -16.46
C LEU A 227 -8.13 43.50 -15.36
N ARG A 228 -8.78 42.35 -15.15
CA ARG A 228 -9.72 42.16 -14.03
C ARG A 228 -9.06 42.16 -12.66
N ARG A 229 -7.73 41.96 -12.61
CA ARG A 229 -6.93 41.93 -11.37
C ARG A 229 -6.30 43.28 -11.02
N VAL A 230 -6.66 44.34 -11.75
CA VAL A 230 -6.16 45.71 -11.50
C VAL A 230 -6.78 46.26 -10.21
N HIS A 231 -5.91 46.75 -9.33
CA HIS A 231 -6.31 47.38 -8.10
C HIS A 231 -6.50 48.89 -8.31
N TRP A 232 -7.71 49.29 -8.71
CA TRP A 232 -8.03 50.67 -9.11
C TRP A 232 -7.66 51.73 -8.06
N ARG A 233 -7.80 51.42 -6.76
CA ARG A 233 -7.43 52.34 -5.67
C ARG A 233 -5.93 52.61 -5.61
N SER A 234 -5.10 51.58 -5.83
CA SER A 234 -3.64 51.74 -5.88
C SER A 234 -3.22 52.38 -7.19
N THR A 235 -3.86 52.05 -8.30
CA THR A 235 -3.64 52.71 -9.60
C THR A 235 -3.92 54.21 -9.54
N ALA A 236 -4.99 54.63 -8.87
CA ALA A 236 -5.31 56.04 -8.68
C ALA A 236 -4.26 56.80 -7.84
N ARG A 237 -3.59 56.13 -6.90
CA ARG A 237 -2.55 56.75 -6.03
C ARG A 237 -1.17 56.82 -6.70
N TYR A 238 -0.79 55.79 -7.46
CA TYR A 238 0.55 55.70 -8.05
C TYR A 238 0.62 56.16 -9.51
N GLY A 239 -0.52 56.41 -10.17
CA GLY A 239 -0.56 56.88 -11.56
C GLY A 239 -0.26 55.83 -12.62
N GLU A 240 0.02 54.58 -12.20
CA GLU A 240 0.32 53.44 -13.07
C GLU A 240 -0.63 52.26 -12.78
N LEU A 241 -0.87 51.39 -13.77
CA LEU A 241 -1.69 50.19 -13.57
C LEU A 241 -1.00 49.27 -12.54
N MET A 242 -1.68 49.00 -11.43
CA MET A 242 -1.19 48.18 -10.33
C MET A 242 -2.03 46.91 -10.30
N VAL A 243 -1.38 45.75 -10.30
CA VAL A 243 -2.06 44.45 -10.23
C VAL A 243 -1.96 43.90 -8.83
N ARG A 244 -3.07 43.36 -8.33
CA ARG A 244 -3.12 42.62 -7.08
C ARG A 244 -2.18 41.42 -7.18
N ARG A 245 -1.08 41.40 -6.43
CA ARG A 245 -0.27 40.17 -6.29
C ARG A 245 -1.10 39.21 -5.44
N GLU A 246 -1.50 38.10 -6.03
CA GLU A 246 -2.14 37.02 -5.29
C GLU A 246 -1.04 36.37 -4.43
N GLU A 247 -0.96 36.77 -3.16
CA GLU A 247 -0.17 36.03 -2.20
C GLU A 247 -0.91 34.71 -2.00
N GLN A 248 -0.36 33.63 -2.56
CA GLN A 248 -0.85 32.31 -2.22
C GLN A 248 -0.69 32.17 -0.71
N PRO A 249 -1.77 31.90 0.02
CA PRO A 249 -1.68 31.80 1.45
C PRO A 249 -0.72 30.63 1.74
N GLN A 250 0.36 30.94 2.46
CA GLN A 250 1.50 30.05 2.63
C GLN A 250 1.08 28.90 3.55
N ARG A 251 0.75 27.74 2.99
CA ARG A 251 0.27 26.59 3.78
C ARG A 251 1.29 26.14 4.81
N ALA A 252 0.82 25.87 6.03
CA ALA A 252 1.64 25.28 7.06
C ALA A 252 2.20 23.94 6.54
N ARG A 253 3.52 23.80 6.60
CA ARG A 253 4.26 22.63 6.13
C ARG A 253 4.52 21.69 7.30
N CYS A 254 4.32 20.40 7.09
CA CYS A 254 4.71 19.37 8.05
C CYS A 254 5.57 18.31 7.35
N THR A 255 6.79 18.11 7.84
CA THR A 255 7.64 17.01 7.41
C THR A 255 7.63 15.93 8.48
N VAL A 256 7.31 14.70 8.07
CA VAL A 256 7.41 13.53 8.93
C VAL A 256 8.64 12.73 8.53
N LEU A 257 9.63 12.69 9.40
CA LEU A 257 10.86 11.92 9.23
C LEU A 257 10.67 10.53 9.83
N LEU A 258 10.80 9.50 8.99
CA LEU A 258 10.85 8.11 9.41
C LEU A 258 12.29 7.60 9.31
N ASP A 259 12.84 7.19 10.45
CA ASP A 259 14.07 6.41 10.48
C ASP A 259 13.79 5.00 9.95
N THR A 260 14.46 4.61 8.87
CA THR A 260 14.36 3.25 8.31
C THR A 260 15.64 2.45 8.53
N ARG A 261 16.66 2.98 9.21
CA ARG A 261 17.95 2.29 9.38
C ARG A 261 17.78 0.95 10.09
N GLY A 262 18.25 -0.14 9.47
CA GLY A 262 18.24 -1.47 10.10
C GLY A 262 19.00 -1.51 11.42
N ALA A 263 20.07 -0.73 11.56
CA ALA A 263 20.88 -0.67 12.78
C ALA A 263 20.16 -0.05 14.00
N GLY A 264 19.14 0.79 13.77
CA GLY A 264 18.39 1.48 14.82
C GLY A 264 17.21 0.67 15.38
N PHE A 265 16.85 -0.44 14.74
CA PHE A 265 15.69 -1.25 15.15
C PHE A 265 16.10 -2.70 15.38
N ARG A 266 15.70 -3.25 16.52
CA ARG A 266 15.88 -4.66 16.89
C ARG A 266 14.53 -5.36 16.92
N GLY A 267 14.58 -6.65 16.61
CA GLY A 267 13.39 -7.49 16.51
C GLY A 267 12.72 -7.38 15.14
N ALA A 268 11.82 -8.33 14.88
CA ALA A 268 11.03 -8.39 13.66
C ALA A 268 9.62 -8.84 14.02
N GLY A 269 8.65 -8.50 13.16
CA GLY A 269 7.25 -8.87 13.33
C GLY A 269 6.33 -7.67 13.53
N PRO A 270 5.01 -7.94 13.63
CA PRO A 270 3.96 -6.90 13.56
C PRO A 270 3.97 -5.92 14.73
N ASP A 271 4.48 -6.35 15.89
CA ASP A 271 4.55 -5.54 17.11
C ASP A 271 5.95 -4.96 17.37
N SER A 272 6.82 -4.95 16.34
CA SER A 272 8.17 -4.39 16.46
C SER A 272 8.17 -2.86 16.53
N ALA A 273 9.25 -2.30 17.08
CA ALA A 273 9.44 -0.85 17.15
C ALA A 273 9.33 -0.19 15.77
N PHE A 274 9.87 -0.84 14.73
CA PHE A 274 9.80 -0.31 13.37
C PHE A 274 8.36 -0.25 12.84
N GLU A 275 7.55 -1.30 13.03
CA GLU A 275 6.13 -1.28 12.65
C GLU A 275 5.36 -0.18 13.39
N TRP A 276 5.67 0.06 14.68
CA TRP A 276 5.07 1.15 15.44
C TRP A 276 5.46 2.52 14.87
N ALA A 277 6.74 2.73 14.54
CA ALA A 277 7.23 3.97 13.93
C ALA A 277 6.55 4.23 12.57
N VAL A 278 6.36 3.20 11.75
CA VAL A 278 5.64 3.28 10.47
C VAL A 278 4.15 3.59 10.69
N SER A 279 3.51 2.97 11.68
CA SER A 279 2.11 3.24 12.06
C SER A 279 1.92 4.67 12.59
N GLY A 280 2.85 5.16 13.42
CA GLY A 280 2.85 6.54 13.93
C GLY A 280 3.08 7.56 12.82
N THR A 281 3.97 7.25 11.88
CA THR A 281 4.21 8.05 10.67
C THR A 281 2.94 8.16 9.82
N ALA A 282 2.31 7.03 9.51
CA ALA A 282 1.05 6.97 8.76
C ALA A 282 -0.06 7.80 9.43
N SER A 283 -0.21 7.63 10.75
CA SER A 283 -1.20 8.35 11.56
C SER A 283 -0.96 9.85 11.58
N THR A 284 0.30 10.27 11.71
CA THR A 284 0.69 11.69 11.67
C THR A 284 0.40 12.32 10.31
N LEU A 285 0.76 11.64 9.22
CA LEU A 285 0.54 12.14 7.85
C LEU A 285 -0.95 12.35 7.57
N VAL A 286 -1.80 11.37 7.91
CA VAL A 286 -3.26 11.48 7.72
C VAL A 286 -3.82 12.60 8.57
N HIS A 287 -3.47 12.65 9.85
CA HIS A 287 -3.96 13.67 10.76
C HIS A 287 -3.59 15.10 10.30
N MET A 288 -2.38 15.29 9.79
CA MET A 288 -1.92 16.58 9.28
C MET A 288 -2.58 16.97 7.96
N LEU A 289 -2.80 16.01 7.07
CA LEU A 289 -3.56 16.23 5.82
C LEU A 289 -5.01 16.63 6.09
N GLU A 290 -5.68 15.94 7.02
CA GLU A 290 -7.06 16.26 7.43
C GLU A 290 -7.18 17.68 8.02
N ARG A 291 -6.08 18.20 8.60
CA ARG A 291 -5.98 19.55 9.14
C ARG A 291 -5.55 20.61 8.11
N GLY A 292 -5.33 20.22 6.87
CA GLY A 292 -4.96 21.13 5.78
C GLY A 292 -3.49 21.54 5.75
N PHE A 293 -2.61 20.80 6.42
CA PHE A 293 -1.16 20.96 6.27
C PHE A 293 -0.71 20.41 4.92
N SER A 294 0.30 21.06 4.34
CA SER A 294 1.07 20.46 3.26
C SER A 294 2.06 19.47 3.88
N VAL A 295 1.89 18.17 3.65
CA VAL A 295 2.71 17.13 4.29
C VAL A 295 3.73 16.51 3.33
N ARG A 296 4.84 16.05 3.90
CA ARG A 296 5.87 15.28 3.22
C ARG A 296 6.40 14.18 4.14
N LEU A 297 6.52 12.96 3.62
CA LEU A 297 7.28 11.87 4.23
C LEU A 297 8.73 11.99 3.80
N LEU A 298 9.67 11.92 4.74
CA LEU A 298 11.11 11.90 4.51
C LEU A 298 11.70 10.66 5.20
N THR A 299 12.63 9.97 4.56
CA THR A 299 13.38 8.87 5.17
C THR A 299 14.84 9.25 5.44
N ASP A 300 15.55 8.49 6.27
CA ASP A 300 16.99 8.66 6.55
C ASP A 300 17.85 8.65 5.28
N THR A 301 17.43 7.91 4.25
CA THR A 301 18.12 7.82 2.95
C THR A 301 18.03 9.09 2.12
N GLY A 302 17.18 10.05 2.51
CA GLY A 302 16.88 11.28 1.76
C GLY A 302 15.72 11.14 0.77
N ALA A 303 15.08 9.96 0.69
CA ALA A 303 13.90 9.79 -0.16
C ALA A 303 12.72 10.58 0.43
N SER A 304 12.01 11.31 -0.44
CA SER A 304 10.85 12.12 -0.05
C SER A 304 9.60 11.76 -0.85
N VAL A 305 8.44 11.78 -0.18
CA VAL A 305 7.13 11.52 -0.78
C VAL A 305 6.14 12.60 -0.31
N PRO A 306 5.52 13.37 -1.21
CA PRO A 306 5.64 13.29 -2.68
C PRO A 306 7.04 13.70 -3.14
N GLY A 307 7.50 13.15 -4.28
CA GLY A 307 8.84 13.43 -4.83
C GLY A 307 9.02 14.87 -5.31
N GLU A 308 10.18 15.16 -5.92
CA GLU A 308 10.60 16.50 -6.38
C GLU A 308 9.65 17.12 -7.43
N GLY A 309 8.56 17.75 -6.97
CA GLY A 309 7.92 18.91 -7.59
C GLY A 309 8.33 20.19 -6.85
N SER A 310 7.91 21.37 -7.32
CA SER A 310 8.47 22.70 -6.96
C SER A 310 8.57 23.05 -5.46
N ASP A 311 7.99 22.25 -4.56
CA ASP A 311 8.20 22.34 -3.11
C ASP A 311 8.30 20.97 -2.38
N GLY A 312 8.07 19.83 -3.05
CA GLY A 312 8.11 18.50 -2.42
C GLY A 312 7.00 18.19 -1.39
N PHE A 313 5.92 18.98 -1.35
CA PHE A 313 4.78 18.77 -0.43
C PHE A 313 3.48 18.51 -1.18
N ALA A 314 2.56 17.75 -0.57
CA ALA A 314 1.22 17.53 -1.09
C ALA A 314 0.30 18.75 -0.88
N GLY A 315 -0.40 19.20 -1.93
CA GLY A 315 -1.41 20.28 -1.86
C GLY A 315 -2.79 19.79 -1.37
N ALA A 316 -3.63 20.72 -0.89
CA ALA A 316 -4.94 20.47 -0.25
C ALA A 316 -6.15 20.30 -1.21
N SER A 317 -5.97 20.17 -2.53
CA SER A 317 -7.08 19.99 -3.49
C SER A 317 -6.80 18.87 -4.47
N GLN A 318 -7.68 17.86 -4.55
CA GLN A 318 -7.58 16.62 -5.35
C GLN A 318 -6.28 15.80 -5.14
N GLU A 319 -5.12 16.45 -5.20
CA GLU A 319 -3.78 15.99 -4.85
C GLU A 319 -3.67 15.39 -3.44
N SER A 320 -4.49 15.80 -2.47
CA SER A 320 -4.34 15.33 -1.08
C SER A 320 -4.69 13.86 -0.89
N ALA A 321 -5.77 13.40 -1.53
CA ALA A 321 -6.20 12.01 -1.45
C ALA A 321 -5.23 11.10 -2.21
N ASP A 322 -4.76 11.56 -3.37
CA ASP A 322 -3.78 10.84 -4.17
C ASP A 322 -2.41 10.80 -3.47
N ALA A 323 -1.98 11.90 -2.85
CA ALA A 323 -0.75 11.95 -2.06
C ALA A 323 -0.84 11.11 -0.79
N ALA A 324 -1.96 11.13 -0.08
CA ALA A 324 -2.21 10.23 1.05
C ALA A 324 -2.11 8.77 0.59
N GLY A 325 -2.74 8.45 -0.55
CA GLY A 325 -2.67 7.12 -1.15
C GLY A 325 -1.24 6.70 -1.52
N LEU A 326 -0.46 7.62 -2.10
CA LEU A 326 0.94 7.39 -2.45
C LEU A 326 1.80 7.16 -1.20
N MET A 327 1.67 8.00 -0.17
CA MET A 327 2.39 7.85 1.10
C MET A 327 2.05 6.51 1.77
N MET A 328 0.77 6.12 1.78
CA MET A 328 0.35 4.83 2.34
C MET A 328 0.89 3.65 1.53
N ASP A 329 0.94 3.75 0.20
CA ASP A 329 1.53 2.73 -0.64
C ASP A 329 3.05 2.66 -0.46
N THR A 330 3.74 3.79 -0.26
CA THR A 330 5.16 3.82 0.09
C THR A 330 5.39 3.17 1.45
N LEU A 331 4.64 3.56 2.47
CA LEU A 331 4.76 2.98 3.81
C LEU A 331 4.37 1.50 3.83
N ALA A 332 3.49 1.03 2.93
CA ALA A 332 3.17 -0.39 2.81
C ALA A 332 4.36 -1.24 2.37
N VAL A 333 5.32 -0.67 1.65
CA VAL A 333 6.49 -1.41 1.10
C VAL A 333 7.82 -0.92 1.65
N VAL A 334 7.83 0.10 2.51
CA VAL A 334 9.05 0.57 3.16
C VAL A 334 9.64 -0.56 3.99
N ASP A 335 10.94 -0.77 3.90
CA ASP A 335 11.69 -1.77 4.64
C ASP A 335 12.95 -1.11 5.20
N HIS A 336 13.75 -1.85 5.96
CA HIS A 336 14.97 -1.33 6.54
C HIS A 336 15.97 -0.86 5.47
N SER A 337 16.55 0.31 5.70
CA SER A 337 17.67 0.80 4.91
C SER A 337 18.99 0.23 5.44
N ASP A 338 19.93 0.04 4.53
CA ASP A 338 21.35 -0.21 4.85
C ASP A 338 22.10 1.09 5.24
N GLY A 339 21.36 2.18 5.50
CA GLY A 339 21.91 3.49 5.82
C GLY A 339 22.57 3.54 7.19
N ALA A 340 23.74 4.19 7.27
CA ALA A 340 24.50 4.32 8.50
C ALA A 340 24.17 5.58 9.33
N GLY A 341 23.35 6.51 8.83
CA GLY A 341 23.08 7.76 9.52
C GLY A 341 22.03 8.64 8.85
N LEU A 342 21.82 9.84 9.42
CA LEU A 342 20.70 10.74 9.08
C LEU A 342 21.13 11.98 8.28
N SER A 343 22.39 12.04 7.82
CA SER A 343 22.95 13.21 7.14
C SER A 343 22.24 13.54 5.82
N ARG A 344 21.82 12.53 5.04
CA ARG A 344 21.08 12.76 3.78
C ARG A 344 19.71 13.39 4.03
N ALA A 345 18.98 12.92 5.05
CA ALA A 345 17.74 13.55 5.48
C ALA A 345 17.99 15.01 5.91
N TYR A 346 19.08 15.27 6.65
CA TYR A 346 19.46 16.63 7.06
C TYR A 346 19.75 17.54 5.86
N ASP A 347 20.44 17.03 4.83
CA ASP A 347 20.75 17.81 3.62
C ASP A 347 19.48 18.20 2.85
N VAL A 348 18.49 17.32 2.78
CA VAL A 348 17.18 17.62 2.19
C VAL A 348 16.46 18.72 2.98
N LEU A 349 16.47 18.63 4.32
CA LEU A 349 15.86 19.66 5.18
C LEU A 349 16.60 21.01 5.10
N ARG A 350 17.91 21.01 4.79
CA ARG A 350 18.71 22.23 4.65
C ARG A 350 18.27 23.10 3.47
N GLY A 351 17.69 22.49 2.43
CA GLY A 351 17.20 23.19 1.24
C GLY A 351 15.83 23.85 1.41
N GLY A 352 15.08 23.55 2.50
CA GLY A 352 13.69 23.97 2.68
C GLY A 352 13.44 24.86 3.91
N ASN A 353 12.30 25.55 3.90
CA ASN A 353 11.73 26.17 5.10
C ASN A 353 10.68 25.22 5.68
N GLU A 354 11.03 24.56 6.79
CA GLU A 354 10.22 23.52 7.41
C GLU A 354 9.34 24.13 8.52
N GLY A 355 8.04 23.87 8.49
CA GLY A 355 7.11 24.34 9.52
C GLY A 355 7.21 23.48 10.78
N LEU A 356 6.56 22.32 10.73
CA LEU A 356 6.56 21.32 11.79
C LEU A 356 7.35 20.08 11.36
N LEU A 357 8.33 19.67 12.16
CA LEU A 357 9.08 18.44 11.94
C LEU A 357 8.66 17.38 12.98
N VAL A 358 8.14 16.24 12.54
CA VAL A 358 7.84 15.10 13.41
C VAL A 358 8.78 13.96 13.04
N ALA A 359 9.57 13.47 13.99
CA ALA A 359 10.54 12.40 13.74
C ALA A 359 10.18 11.14 14.51
N PHE A 360 10.23 9.99 13.84
CA PHE A 360 10.17 8.66 14.44
C PHE A 360 11.54 8.02 14.29
N LEU A 361 12.24 7.85 15.41
CA LEU A 361 13.67 7.50 15.46
C LEU A 361 13.85 6.19 16.22
N GLY A 362 14.70 5.30 15.70
CA GLY A 362 15.18 4.13 16.44
C GLY A 362 16.31 4.50 17.40
N ASP A 363 17.15 3.52 17.73
CA ASP A 363 18.35 3.76 18.53
C ASP A 363 19.29 4.75 17.80
N LEU A 364 19.74 5.76 18.54
CA LEU A 364 20.64 6.81 18.06
C LEU A 364 22.01 6.68 18.74
N ASP A 365 23.06 6.76 17.94
CA ASP A 365 24.40 7.07 18.45
C ASP A 365 24.57 8.58 18.69
N GLU A 366 25.75 8.96 19.18
CA GLU A 366 26.06 10.35 19.50
C GLU A 366 26.11 11.27 18.28
N GLU A 367 26.65 10.77 17.17
CA GLU A 367 26.76 11.53 15.92
C GLU A 367 25.38 11.77 15.31
N GLN A 368 24.55 10.74 15.26
CA GLN A 368 23.18 10.76 14.78
C GLN A 368 22.32 11.68 15.64
N ALA A 369 22.41 11.59 16.97
CA ALA A 369 21.71 12.52 17.87
C ALA A 369 22.12 13.97 17.63
N ALA A 370 23.41 14.24 17.38
CA ALA A 370 23.89 15.58 17.04
C ALA A 370 23.38 16.07 15.67
N VAL A 371 23.22 15.19 14.68
CA VAL A 371 22.60 15.54 13.39
C VAL A 371 21.12 15.86 13.56
N VAL A 372 20.36 15.06 14.31
CA VAL A 372 18.94 15.33 14.59
C VAL A 372 18.78 16.63 15.38
N ALA A 373 19.64 16.89 16.37
CA ALA A 373 19.66 18.15 17.10
C ALA A 373 19.82 19.37 16.15
N LYS A 374 20.65 19.25 15.10
CA LYS A 374 20.82 20.32 14.10
C LYS A 374 19.56 20.56 13.26
N MET A 375 18.75 19.52 12.99
CA MET A 375 17.50 19.66 12.20
C MET A 375 16.49 20.61 12.86
N ARG A 376 16.45 20.70 14.20
CA ARG A 376 15.56 21.63 14.94
C ARG A 376 15.75 23.09 14.55
N ARG A 377 17.00 23.50 14.29
CA ARG A 377 17.35 24.90 13.96
C ARG A 377 16.74 25.39 12.65
N ARG A 378 16.22 24.49 11.82
CA ARG A 378 15.62 24.78 10.52
C ARG A 378 14.10 24.64 10.50
N SER A 379 13.53 24.13 11.59
CA SER A 379 12.10 23.89 11.73
C SER A 379 11.51 24.90 12.70
N GLY A 380 10.29 25.39 12.45
CA GLY A 380 9.58 26.24 13.41
C GLY A 380 9.30 25.50 14.73
N SER A 381 8.83 24.26 14.63
CA SER A 381 8.61 23.35 15.74
C SER A 381 9.10 21.94 15.41
N ALA A 382 9.55 21.18 16.42
CA ALA A 382 9.94 19.79 16.21
C ALA A 382 9.57 18.86 17.38
N VAL A 383 9.05 17.69 17.02
CA VAL A 383 8.63 16.60 17.93
C VAL A 383 9.39 15.34 17.54
N ALA A 384 9.96 14.64 18.52
CA ALA A 384 10.66 13.38 18.27
C ALA A 384 10.09 12.26 19.15
N PHE A 385 9.75 11.15 18.52
CA PHE A 385 9.43 9.89 19.17
C PHE A 385 10.63 8.96 19.01
N VAL A 386 11.32 8.68 20.12
CA VAL A 386 12.50 7.81 20.15
C VAL A 386 12.10 6.46 20.71
N LEU A 387 12.32 5.42 19.93
CA LEU A 387 12.02 4.04 20.30
C LEU A 387 13.30 3.34 20.78
N ASP A 388 13.32 2.90 22.03
CA ASP A 388 14.43 2.08 22.56
C ASP A 388 14.29 0.65 22.07
N SER A 389 15.06 0.29 21.04
CA SER A 389 14.89 -1.01 20.39
C SER A 389 15.19 -2.19 21.33
N ALA A 390 16.02 -1.99 22.36
CA ALA A 390 16.37 -3.02 23.34
C ALA A 390 15.19 -3.36 24.25
N VAL A 391 14.47 -2.34 24.72
CA VAL A 391 13.24 -2.52 25.53
C VAL A 391 12.16 -3.22 24.70
N TRP A 392 12.02 -2.82 23.44
CA TRP A 392 11.04 -3.43 22.53
C TRP A 392 11.34 -4.88 22.18
N ALA A 393 12.62 -5.27 22.11
CA ALA A 393 13.02 -6.65 21.86
C ALA A 393 12.80 -7.58 23.08
N GLN A 394 12.88 -7.04 24.30
CA GLN A 394 12.74 -7.81 25.54
C GLN A 394 11.27 -7.95 26.00
N GLY A 395 10.40 -7.03 25.58
CA GLY A 395 8.97 -7.05 25.86
C GLY A 395 8.55 -6.17 27.05
N PRO A 396 7.26 -6.23 27.46
CA PRO A 396 6.71 -5.36 28.50
C PRO A 396 7.40 -5.56 29.85
N GLY A 397 7.89 -4.47 30.47
CA GLY A 397 8.55 -4.50 31.78
C GLY A 397 10.08 -4.40 31.75
N ALA A 398 10.70 -4.36 30.57
CA ALA A 398 12.12 -4.06 30.45
C ALA A 398 12.41 -2.60 30.85
N LEU A 399 13.47 -2.38 31.62
CA LEU A 399 13.91 -1.04 32.02
C LEU A 399 14.52 -0.30 30.82
N PRO A 400 14.25 1.01 30.67
CA PRO A 400 14.89 1.83 29.65
C PRO A 400 16.41 1.72 29.71
N SER A 401 17.07 1.69 28.56
CA SER A 401 18.52 1.83 28.55
C SER A 401 18.89 3.27 28.95
N GLY A 402 19.82 3.44 29.89
CA GLY A 402 20.29 4.77 30.29
C GLY A 402 20.92 5.56 29.12
N ALA A 403 21.37 4.86 28.07
CA ALA A 403 21.82 5.47 26.83
C ALA A 403 20.67 6.16 26.07
N GLY A 404 19.50 5.52 25.94
CA GLY A 404 18.34 6.11 25.26
C GLY A 404 17.85 7.40 25.94
N GLU A 405 17.78 7.39 27.28
CA GLU A 405 17.42 8.56 28.07
C GLU A 405 18.39 9.73 27.87
N ALA A 406 19.70 9.46 27.84
CA ALA A 406 20.71 10.49 27.58
C ALA A 406 20.56 11.12 26.19
N ARG A 407 20.21 10.33 25.16
CA ARG A 407 19.98 10.86 23.79
C ARG A 407 18.70 11.68 23.70
N VAL A 408 17.63 11.27 24.37
CA VAL A 408 16.40 12.09 24.45
C VAL A 408 16.67 13.41 25.18
N GLN A 409 17.45 13.39 26.25
CA GLN A 409 17.84 14.60 26.96
C GLN A 409 18.65 15.56 26.07
N MET A 410 19.61 15.03 25.30
CA MET A 410 20.35 15.82 24.31
C MET A 410 19.43 16.47 23.26
N LEU A 411 18.39 15.77 22.80
CA LEU A 411 17.40 16.33 21.87
C LEU A 411 16.55 17.44 22.54
N ARG A 412 16.15 17.26 23.79
CA ARG A 412 15.40 18.28 24.55
C ARG A 412 16.22 19.55 24.75
N GLU A 413 17.50 19.42 25.07
CA GLU A 413 18.43 20.55 25.19
C GLU A 413 18.62 21.28 23.85
N ALA A 414 18.51 20.56 22.72
CA ALA A 414 18.50 21.15 21.40
C ALA A 414 17.15 21.79 21.00
N GLY A 415 16.14 21.75 21.86
CA GLY A 415 14.82 22.37 21.66
C GLY A 415 13.76 21.46 21.04
N TRP A 416 13.98 20.14 21.00
CA TRP A 416 12.97 19.17 20.57
C TRP A 416 11.99 18.82 21.70
N ALA A 417 10.71 18.66 21.36
CA ALA A 417 9.77 17.93 22.20
C ALA A 417 10.01 16.42 22.01
N ALA A 418 11.04 15.88 22.68
CA ALA A 418 11.44 14.48 22.55
C ALA A 418 10.83 13.59 23.65
N LEU A 419 10.24 12.47 23.21
CA LEU A 419 9.60 11.46 24.07
C LEU A 419 10.18 10.07 23.79
N MET A 420 10.40 9.32 24.87
CA MET A 420 10.69 7.89 24.79
C MET A 420 9.38 7.13 24.61
N VAL A 421 9.36 6.16 23.70
CA VAL A 421 8.17 5.34 23.41
C VAL A 421 8.35 3.95 24.04
N PRO A 422 7.57 3.60 25.09
CA PRO A 422 7.57 2.26 25.63
C PRO A 422 6.72 1.29 24.78
N PRO A 423 7.02 -0.02 24.81
CA PRO A 423 6.22 -1.02 24.10
C PRO A 423 4.78 -1.03 24.62
N GLY A 424 3.81 -1.09 23.69
CA GLY A 424 2.38 -1.09 24.02
C GLY A 424 1.78 0.29 24.31
N ALA A 425 2.55 1.38 24.20
CA ALA A 425 2.00 2.73 24.32
C ALA A 425 1.04 3.07 23.17
N GLY A 426 -0.14 3.59 23.53
CA GLY A 426 -1.09 4.15 22.57
C GLY A 426 -0.54 5.44 21.95
N PHE A 427 -0.62 5.57 20.63
CA PHE A 427 -0.01 6.71 19.95
C PHE A 427 -0.76 8.01 20.25
N ALA A 428 -2.09 7.97 20.43
CA ALA A 428 -2.89 9.14 20.82
C ALA A 428 -2.46 9.77 22.17
N ASP A 429 -1.99 8.96 23.13
CA ASP A 429 -1.55 9.45 24.44
C ASP A 429 -0.19 10.15 24.35
N LEU A 430 0.76 9.52 23.64
CA LEU A 430 2.07 10.10 23.37
C LEU A 430 1.96 11.38 22.54
N TRP A 431 1.00 11.44 21.63
CA TRP A 431 0.70 12.64 20.85
C TRP A 431 0.26 13.82 21.72
N ARG A 432 -0.57 13.57 22.76
CA ARG A 432 -0.95 14.60 23.75
C ARG A 432 0.23 15.02 24.60
N GLN A 433 1.04 14.07 25.05
CA GLN A 433 2.25 14.36 25.84
C GLN A 433 3.25 15.20 25.05
N ALA A 434 3.36 14.97 23.74
CA ALA A 434 4.26 15.74 22.86
C ALA A 434 3.85 17.21 22.80
N ASP A 435 2.55 17.49 22.73
CA ASP A 435 2.03 18.86 22.75
C ASP A 435 2.34 19.58 24.07
N HIS A 436 2.16 18.89 25.20
CA HIS A 436 2.51 19.42 26.52
C HIS A 436 4.01 19.66 26.68
N ALA A 437 4.85 18.71 26.26
CA ALA A 437 6.30 18.82 26.32
C ALA A 437 6.80 20.00 25.44
N ARG A 438 6.17 20.20 24.28
CA ARG A 438 6.46 21.33 23.40
C ARG A 438 6.08 22.67 24.04
N ALA A 439 4.89 22.75 24.63
CA ALA A 439 4.44 23.96 25.31
C ALA A 439 5.36 24.35 26.49
N ALA A 440 6.02 23.38 27.12
CA ALA A 440 7.03 23.63 28.15
C ALA A 440 8.40 24.06 27.58
N ALA A 441 8.73 23.63 26.36
CA ALA A 441 10.01 23.94 25.71
C ALA A 441 10.03 25.31 25.01
N ASP A 442 8.88 25.84 24.59
CA ASP A 442 8.75 27.20 24.04
C ASP A 442 8.45 28.19 25.19
N PRO A 443 9.41 29.00 25.69
CA PRO A 443 9.11 30.02 26.69
C PRO A 443 8.16 31.07 26.08
N ALA A 444 7.04 31.32 26.75
CA ALA A 444 6.14 32.42 26.38
C ALA A 444 6.94 33.73 26.27
N PRO A 445 6.69 34.58 25.24
CA PRO A 445 7.31 35.88 25.19
C PRO A 445 6.87 36.65 26.44
N THR A 446 7.85 37.11 27.22
CA THR A 446 7.66 38.02 28.34
C THR A 446 6.80 39.18 27.85
N ALA A 447 5.55 39.24 28.34
CA ALA A 447 4.70 40.41 28.15
C ALA A 447 5.43 41.59 28.79
N GLY A 448 6.06 42.42 27.95
CA GLY A 448 6.68 43.66 28.39
C GLY A 448 5.60 44.55 28.98
N THR A 449 5.52 44.58 30.30
CA THR A 449 4.75 45.56 31.06
C THR A 449 5.28 46.94 30.71
N THR A 450 4.66 47.59 29.73
CA THR A 450 4.86 49.00 29.45
C THR A 450 4.08 49.78 30.50
N SER A 451 4.74 50.07 31.63
CA SER A 451 4.26 51.06 32.59
C SER A 451 4.42 52.46 31.97
N GLY A 452 3.37 52.92 31.27
CA GLY A 452 3.27 54.31 30.82
C GLY A 452 2.90 55.21 31.99
N GLY A 453 3.91 55.88 32.58
CA GLY A 453 3.70 57.02 33.47
C GLY A 453 3.24 58.23 32.67
N TRP A 454 2.12 58.83 33.10
CA TRP A 454 1.70 60.16 32.66
C TRP A 454 2.22 61.16 33.69
N ALA A 455 3.04 62.10 33.21
CA ALA A 455 3.34 63.36 33.88
C ALA A 455 2.50 64.47 33.23
#